data_AF-A0A834BJU5-F1
#
_entry.id   AF-A0A834BJU5-F1
#
_cell.length_a   1.000
_cell.length_b   1.000
_cell.length_c   1.000
_cell.angle_alpha   90.00
_cell.angle_beta   90.00
_cell.angle_gamma   90.00
#
_symmetry.space_group_name_H-M   'P 1'
#
loop_
_entity.id
_entity.type
_entity.pdbx_description
1 polymer ?
#
loop_
_entity_poly.entity_id
_entity_poly.type
_entity_poly.pdbx_seq_one_letter_code
_entity_poly.pdbx_strand_id
1 'polypeptide(L)'
;MEKLSSTTKGICELENYHYGEDSPRPPLFHTWPTARFYEVARQLLAMYQEELLLKRAIVGGLAHTTDRDLTLTYLSLWLHQPCVRSDSRLLLESMLLETGHRAL
;
A
#
# COMPACT_ATOMS: atom_id res chain seq x y z
N MET A 1 3.91 0.61 -7.21
CA MET A 1 3.74 1.43 -5.99
C MET A 1 5.05 1.99 -5.45
N GLU A 2 6.19 1.27 -5.49
CA GLU A 2 7.47 1.78 -4.97
C GLU A 2 7.91 3.11 -5.58
N LYS A 3 7.92 3.22 -6.92
CA LYS A 3 8.25 4.47 -7.62
C LYS A 3 7.32 5.62 -7.23
N LEU A 4 6.02 5.32 -7.07
CA LEU A 4 4.98 6.29 -6.71
C LEU A 4 5.13 6.78 -5.26
N SER A 5 5.50 5.89 -4.34
CA SER A 5 5.82 6.23 -2.94
C SER A 5 7.09 7.09 -2.83
N SER A 6 8.13 6.77 -3.61
CA SER A 6 9.36 7.56 -3.65
C SER A 6 9.14 8.97 -4.21
N THR A 7 8.38 9.10 -5.31
CA THR A 7 8.05 10.41 -5.88
C THR A 7 7.17 11.25 -4.96
N THR A 8 6.19 10.63 -4.30
CA THR A 8 5.29 11.35 -3.37
C THR A 8 5.99 11.77 -2.08
N LYS A 9 6.98 11.00 -1.62
CA LYS A 9 7.90 11.43 -0.56
C LYS A 9 8.62 12.72 -0.94
N GLY A 10 9.21 12.76 -2.13
CA GLY A 10 9.91 13.95 -2.63
C GLY A 10 9.00 15.18 -2.74
N ILE A 11 7.76 15.00 -3.20
CA ILE A 11 6.76 16.08 -3.25
C ILE A 11 6.40 16.57 -1.83
N CYS A 12 6.21 15.66 -0.87
CA CYS A 12 5.91 16.01 0.51
C CYS A 12 7.08 16.75 1.19
N GLU A 13 8.32 16.31 0.95
CA GLU A 13 9.52 16.97 1.48
C GLU A 13 9.71 18.37 0.87
N LEU A 14 9.46 18.50 -0.44
CA LEU A 14 9.52 19.78 -1.14
C LEU A 14 8.44 20.75 -0.66
N GLU A 15 7.20 20.29 -0.47
CA GLU A 15 6.13 21.10 0.11
C GLU A 15 6.49 21.60 1.52
N ASN A 16 7.00 20.72 2.37
CA ASN A 16 7.43 21.08 3.73
C ASN A 16 8.55 22.13 3.71
N TYR A 17 9.47 22.06 2.74
CA TYR A 17 10.55 23.03 2.57
C TYR A 17 10.05 24.40 2.08
N HIS A 18 9.11 24.42 1.13
CA HIS A 18 8.64 25.67 0.52
C HIS A 18 7.63 26.45 1.36
N TYR A 19 6.75 25.76 2.10
CA TYR A 19 5.57 26.39 2.71
C TYR A 19 5.62 26.49 4.26
N GLY A 20 6.59 25.87 4.94
CA GLY A 20 6.67 25.92 6.41
C GLY A 20 5.36 25.51 7.12
N GLU A 21 5.20 25.87 8.39
CA GLU A 21 3.94 25.67 9.13
C GLU A 21 2.86 26.74 8.80
N ASP A 22 3.27 27.95 8.40
CA ASP A 22 2.40 29.15 8.46
C ASP A 22 1.86 29.67 7.13
N SER A 23 2.13 29.03 5.98
CA SER A 23 1.62 29.50 4.69
C SER A 23 0.50 28.61 4.11
N PRO A 24 -0.52 29.20 3.46
CA PRO A 24 -1.64 28.46 2.91
C PRO A 24 -1.16 27.57 1.75
N ARG A 25 -1.26 26.25 1.95
CA ARG A 25 -0.82 25.23 1.00
C ARG A 25 -1.85 25.07 -0.12
N PRO A 26 -1.46 25.09 -1.40
CA PRO A 26 -2.37 24.75 -2.49
C PRO A 26 -2.81 23.29 -2.36
N PRO A 27 -4.12 22.96 -2.40
CA PRO A 27 -4.58 21.60 -2.25
C PRO A 27 -4.25 20.77 -3.49
N LEU A 28 -3.31 19.82 -3.37
CA LEU A 28 -2.99 18.82 -4.40
C LEU A 28 -4.03 17.69 -4.49
N PHE A 29 -4.80 17.50 -3.42
CA PHE A 29 -5.88 16.51 -3.31
C PHE A 29 -7.16 17.19 -2.82
N HIS A 30 -8.31 16.52 -2.95
CA HIS A 30 -9.61 17.10 -2.61
C HIS A 30 -9.73 17.47 -1.13
N THR A 31 -9.38 16.54 -0.23
CA THR A 31 -9.48 16.73 1.23
C THR A 31 -8.21 16.33 1.98
N TRP A 32 -7.28 15.62 1.34
CA TRP A 32 -6.08 15.10 2.01
C TRP A 32 -4.87 16.05 1.92
N PRO A 33 -4.08 16.16 3.00
CA PRO A 33 -2.70 16.64 2.90
C PRO A 33 -1.83 15.64 2.13
N THR A 34 -0.82 16.13 1.41
CA THR A 34 0.16 15.29 0.68
C THR A 34 0.86 14.27 1.58
N ALA A 35 1.13 14.63 2.83
CA ALA A 35 1.69 13.73 3.83
C ALA A 35 0.81 12.49 4.06
N ARG A 36 -0.51 12.67 4.15
CA ARG A 36 -1.47 11.58 4.34
C ARG A 36 -1.50 10.65 3.13
N PHE A 37 -1.43 11.20 1.91
CA PHE A 37 -1.32 10.39 0.70
C PHE A 37 -0.07 9.51 0.71
N TYR A 38 1.09 10.10 1.07
CA TYR A 38 2.34 9.36 1.16
C TYR A 38 2.29 8.25 2.22
N GLU A 39 1.75 8.53 3.40
CA GLU A 39 1.62 7.55 4.48
C GLU A 39 0.76 6.35 4.06
N VAL A 40 -0.40 6.61 3.46
CA VAL A 40 -1.31 5.55 2.98
C VAL A 40 -0.67 4.76 1.85
N ALA A 41 0.00 5.43 0.90
CA ALA A 41 0.73 4.75 -0.18
C ALA A 41 1.84 3.83 0.36
N ARG A 42 2.57 4.29 1.38
CA ARG A 42 3.62 3.50 2.04
C ARG A 42 3.05 2.31 2.81
N GLN A 43 1.95 2.50 3.52
CA GLN A 43 1.27 1.42 4.25
C GLN A 43 0.76 0.34 3.30
N LEU A 44 0.10 0.73 2.20
CA LEU A 44 -0.35 -0.21 1.18
C LEU A 44 0.83 -0.97 0.57
N LEU A 45 1.91 -0.26 0.21
CA LEU A 45 3.12 -0.88 -0.32
C LEU A 45 3.70 -1.94 0.64
N ALA A 46 3.83 -1.63 1.92
CA ALA A 46 4.38 -2.55 2.92
C ALA A 46 3.53 -3.84 3.02
N MET A 47 2.19 -3.71 3.12
CA MET A 47 1.29 -4.88 3.18
C MET A 47 1.43 -5.78 1.95
N TYR A 48 1.48 -5.18 0.75
CA TYR A 48 1.63 -5.96 -0.48
C TYR A 48 3.03 -6.55 -0.66
N GLN A 49 4.07 -5.91 -0.12
CA GLN A 49 5.42 -6.48 -0.10
C GLN A 49 5.50 -7.70 0.81
N GLU A 50 4.92 -7.64 2.02
CA GLU A 50 4.83 -8.78 2.93
C GLU A 50 4.05 -9.94 2.32
N GLU A 51 2.90 -9.66 1.71
CA GLU A 51 2.10 -10.65 0.99
C GLU A 51 2.88 -11.30 -0.16
N LEU A 52 3.66 -10.51 -0.92
CA LEU A 52 4.50 -11.02 -2.00
C LEU A 52 5.61 -11.94 -1.47
N LEU A 53 6.23 -11.58 -0.34
CA LEU A 53 7.24 -12.43 0.31
C LEU A 53 6.63 -13.76 0.77
N LEU A 54 5.43 -13.72 1.39
CA LEU A 54 4.70 -14.91 1.78
C LEU A 54 4.40 -15.81 0.57
N LYS A 55 3.92 -15.23 -0.53
CA LYS A 55 3.65 -15.98 -1.77
C LYS A 55 4.89 -16.63 -2.35
N ARG A 56 6.04 -15.96 -2.32
CA ARG A 56 7.33 -16.54 -2.75
C ARG A 56 7.74 -17.70 -1.85
N ALA A 57 7.59 -17.55 -0.53
CA ALA A 57 7.87 -18.60 0.43
C ALA A 57 6.96 -19.82 0.25
N ILE A 58 5.66 -19.61 0.00
CA ILE A 58 4.69 -20.67 -0.31
C ILE A 58 5.12 -21.46 -1.56
N VAL A 59 5.43 -20.77 -2.66
CA VAL A 59 5.83 -21.44 -3.91
C VAL A 59 7.13 -22.22 -3.74
N GLY A 60 8.10 -21.66 -3.01
CA GLY A 60 9.34 -22.37 -2.67
C GLY A 60 9.10 -23.58 -1.78
N GLY A 61 8.26 -23.47 -0.75
CA GLY A 61 7.94 -24.56 0.16
C GLY A 61 7.12 -25.68 -0.49
N LEU A 62 6.19 -25.32 -1.38
CA LEU A 62 5.34 -26.27 -2.09
C LEU A 62 6.14 -27.23 -2.98
N ALA A 63 7.23 -26.74 -3.61
CA ALA A 63 8.10 -27.57 -4.43
C ALA A 63 8.86 -28.66 -3.64
N HIS A 64 8.96 -28.52 -2.32
CA HIS A 64 9.74 -29.40 -1.44
C HIS A 64 8.89 -30.19 -0.45
N THR A 65 7.57 -29.96 -0.43
CA THR A 65 6.66 -30.54 0.55
C THR A 65 5.95 -31.78 0.00
N THR A 66 5.99 -32.89 0.74
CA THR A 66 5.18 -34.10 0.49
C THR A 66 4.02 -34.24 1.48
N ASP A 67 3.97 -33.39 2.50
CA ASP A 67 2.92 -33.34 3.52
C ASP A 67 1.67 -32.64 2.98
N ARG A 68 0.54 -33.35 3.05
CA ARG A 68 -0.77 -32.88 2.60
C ARG A 68 -1.30 -31.74 3.48
N ASP A 69 -1.07 -31.78 4.79
CA ASP A 69 -1.62 -30.77 5.71
C ASP A 69 -0.90 -29.43 5.53
N LEU A 70 0.42 -29.47 5.31
CA LEU A 70 1.21 -28.30 4.97
C LEU A 70 0.81 -27.73 3.59
N THR A 71 0.52 -28.59 2.61
CA THR A 71 0.01 -28.17 1.29
C THR A 71 -1.35 -27.46 1.39
N LEU A 72 -2.27 -27.98 2.20
CA LEU A 72 -3.56 -27.34 2.44
C LEU A 72 -3.42 -25.99 3.16
N THR A 73 -2.46 -25.89 4.08
CA THR A 73 -2.12 -24.64 4.77
C THR A 73 -1.57 -23.60 3.78
N TYR A 74 -0.69 -23.99 2.87
CA TYR A 74 -0.20 -23.10 1.83
C TYR A 74 -1.32 -22.63 0.88
N LEU A 75 -2.26 -23.51 0.54
CA LEU A 75 -3.42 -23.16 -0.28
C LEU A 75 -4.34 -22.15 0.43
N SER A 76 -4.59 -22.33 1.74
CA SER A 76 -5.41 -21.40 2.51
C SER A 76 -4.74 -20.03 2.66
N LEU A 77 -3.44 -19.99 2.93
CA LEU A 77 -2.66 -18.75 2.97
C LEU A 77 -2.69 -18.01 1.63
N TRP A 78 -2.56 -18.74 0.52
CA TRP A 78 -2.62 -18.16 -0.83
C TRP A 78 -3.98 -17.55 -1.16
N LEU A 79 -5.07 -18.24 -0.77
CA LEU A 79 -6.43 -17.81 -1.05
C LEU A 79 -6.84 -16.60 -0.22
N HIS A 80 -6.51 -16.61 1.07
CA HIS A 80 -7.00 -15.61 2.03
C HIS A 80 -6.12 -14.37 2.17
N GLN A 81 -4.88 -14.39 1.65
CA GLN A 81 -3.97 -13.23 1.64
C GLN A 81 -3.85 -12.53 3.01
N PRO A 82 -3.42 -13.26 4.06
CA PRO A 82 -3.51 -12.79 5.45
C PRO A 82 -2.70 -11.52 5.73
N CYS A 83 -1.67 -11.23 4.94
CA CYS A 83 -0.86 -10.02 5.09
C CYS A 83 -1.58 -8.77 4.57
N VAL A 84 -2.61 -8.93 3.74
CA VAL A 84 -3.41 -7.82 3.21
C VAL A 84 -4.59 -7.57 4.15
N ARG A 85 -4.50 -6.51 4.94
CA ARG A 85 -5.58 -6.10 5.84
C ARG A 85 -6.84 -5.69 5.07
N SER A 86 -8.01 -5.89 5.68
CA SER A 86 -9.31 -5.56 5.08
C SER A 86 -9.53 -4.07 4.81
N ASP A 87 -8.82 -3.20 5.52
CA ASP A 87 -8.84 -1.75 5.33
C ASP A 87 -8.07 -1.29 4.08
N SER A 88 -7.20 -2.13 3.51
CA SER A 88 -6.42 -1.81 2.30
C SER A 88 -7.31 -1.38 1.13
N ARG A 89 -8.47 -2.03 0.93
CA ARG A 89 -9.40 -1.66 -0.13
C ARG A 89 -10.02 -0.29 0.11
N LEU A 90 -10.43 0.01 1.34
CA LEU A 90 -10.98 1.31 1.71
C LEU A 90 -9.94 2.42 1.53
N LEU A 91 -8.69 2.16 1.93
CA LEU A 91 -7.57 3.08 1.76
C LEU A 91 -7.29 3.36 0.28
N LEU A 92 -7.29 2.33 -0.55
CA LEU A 92 -7.09 2.46 -2.00
C LEU A 92 -8.23 3.23 -2.66
N GLU A 93 -9.48 2.92 -2.32
CA GLU A 93 -10.67 3.64 -2.81
C GLU A 93 -10.62 5.11 -2.43
N SER A 94 -10.18 5.41 -1.20
CA SER A 94 -10.02 6.78 -0.72
C SER A 94 -8.90 7.49 -1.50
N MET A 95 -7.76 6.85 -1.75
CA MET A 95 -6.70 7.45 -2.60
C MET A 95 -7.18 7.74 -4.02
N LEU A 96 -7.98 6.86 -4.62
CA LEU A 96 -8.50 7.04 -5.97
C LEU A 96 -9.52 8.19 -6.05
N LEU A 97 -10.36 8.33 -5.03
CA LEU A 97 -11.30 9.44 -4.92
C LEU A 97 -10.55 10.76 -4.73
N GLU A 98 -9.57 10.80 -3.83
CA GLU A 98 -8.78 12.00 -3.52
C GLU A 98 -7.93 12.51 -4.69
N THR A 99 -7.52 11.60 -5.58
CA THR A 99 -6.77 11.94 -6.81
C THR A 99 -7.67 12.20 -8.02
N GLY A 100 -8.99 12.18 -7.85
CA GLY A 100 -9.96 12.38 -8.94
C GLY A 100 -10.01 11.24 -9.97
N HIS A 101 -9.37 10.09 -9.69
CA HIS A 101 -9.42 8.91 -10.55
C HIS A 101 -10.72 8.12 -10.40
N ARG A 102 -11.49 8.41 -9.34
CA ARG A 102 -12.84 7.91 -9.12
C ARG A 102 -13.79 9.09 -8.90
N ALA A 103 -14.96 9.04 -9.53
CA ALA A 103 -16.00 10.04 -9.32
C ALA A 103 -16.56 9.95 -7.89
N LEU A 104 -16.86 11.12 -7.32
CA LEU A 104 -17.58 11.30 -6.05
C LEU A 104 -19.05 10.87 -6.15
#